data_AF-A0A3D4FRQ3-F1
#
_entry.id   AF-A0A3D4FRQ3-F1
#
_cell.length_a   1.000
_cell.length_b   1.000
_cell.length_c   1.000
_cell.angle_alpha   90.00
_cell.angle_beta   90.00
_cell.angle_gamma   90.00
#
_symmetry.space_group_name_H-M   'P 1'
#
loop_
_entity.id
_entity.type
_entity.pdbx_description
1 polymer ?
#
loop_
_entity_poly.entity_id
_entity_poly.type
_entity_poly.pdbx_seq_one_letter_code
_entity_poly.pdbx_strand_id
1 'polypeptide(L)'
;AEVPTVSVAAAPPLRLWQKPIPVVAAVLSAAIVTGLSVLMSIPTRVAPVSRFNYELPGGQAFQVGRVSLVTFSPDGRRFIYNTPGGLFLRSLDTEQAQPLSGTPPTVRNPVFSPDGEWVAYYSSADGRIEKVAVSGGAPVTLSDATMPFGVSWETDETILFGQPGGVMRVSENGGTAELVVEALDGEQVHGPQLLPGGEWILFSSTTVPGISRWDDGTVVAESIETGERRLLITGGSDARYLASGHLVYALESVLFAVAFDLARMEVSGGPVSVVEGVERANNPQGNSGTGHFSVSAGGNLVYVQGGTAVGQERTLALVDRNGRPERLDLPPNQYISPRLSPDGSRLAVQTDGDTAVIWTYDLSGGAAIQRLTADGNSYRPLWSPDGQRIAFASDRDGPISLYWQNSDGSGVPERLTTADERTAHWPEAWSPDGQTMLYKVEQTSAGGWNIQTNEMDLWTLSLENPDEQQVFAADPFPVLEVGGTFSPDGKWLAYTVGDGPAIEYEIWAQPFPPTGERRRISQEFGVMPTWAQDGEELFYRPISQTPGMRQTLRSISVSTTPAFTFSAEQSVSIGDFLSFSYYRSFDIAADRQSVLVVLPAEQTGVGEAPQPQLHVVLNWFEELTARVPLP
;
A
#
# COMPACT_ATOMS: atom_id res chain seq x y z
N ALA A 1 12.35 76.99 -77.98
CA ALA A 1 12.98 75.78 -77.44
C ALA A 1 13.63 76.16 -76.12
N GLU A 2 13.04 75.69 -75.03
CA GLU A 2 13.49 75.91 -73.65
C GLU A 2 14.71 75.05 -73.30
N VAL A 3 15.57 75.58 -72.43
CA VAL A 3 16.57 74.81 -71.68
C VAL A 3 16.34 75.14 -70.19
N PRO A 4 16.21 74.17 -69.28
CA PRO A 4 15.96 74.44 -67.87
C PRO A 4 17.27 74.56 -67.09
N THR A 5 17.33 75.52 -66.16
CA THR A 5 18.39 75.67 -65.15
C THR A 5 17.93 75.10 -63.81
N VAL A 6 18.73 74.17 -63.27
CA VAL A 6 18.56 73.55 -61.94
C VAL A 6 19.01 74.50 -60.84
N SER A 7 18.20 74.67 -59.80
CA SER A 7 18.51 75.38 -58.55
C SER A 7 19.05 74.40 -57.51
N VAL A 8 20.24 74.70 -56.94
CA VAL A 8 20.82 73.99 -55.80
C VAL A 8 20.53 74.80 -54.53
N ALA A 9 19.76 74.22 -53.60
CA ALA A 9 19.49 74.81 -52.29
C ALA A 9 20.61 74.50 -51.29
N ALA A 10 21.08 75.53 -50.57
CA ALA A 10 22.07 75.42 -49.50
C ALA A 10 21.43 74.90 -48.19
N ALA A 11 22.13 74.00 -47.49
CA ALA A 11 21.71 73.46 -46.19
C ALA A 11 21.92 74.47 -45.04
N PRO A 12 21.06 74.49 -44.00
CA PRO A 12 21.16 75.45 -42.89
C PRO A 12 22.21 75.01 -41.84
N PRO A 13 22.73 75.95 -41.02
CA PRO A 13 23.76 75.64 -40.02
C PRO A 13 23.17 74.90 -38.80
N LEU A 14 23.89 73.87 -38.33
CA LEU A 14 23.52 73.06 -37.17
C LEU A 14 23.62 73.86 -35.85
N ARG A 15 22.59 73.76 -35.01
CA ARG A 15 22.47 74.45 -33.70
C ARG A 15 23.31 73.74 -32.61
N LEU A 16 24.14 74.51 -31.90
CA LEU A 16 25.10 74.09 -30.86
C LEU A 16 24.53 73.38 -29.60
N TRP A 17 23.23 73.18 -29.48
CA TRP A 17 22.58 72.60 -28.29
C TRP A 17 22.32 71.09 -28.39
N GLN A 18 22.63 70.46 -29.53
CA GLN A 18 22.41 69.01 -29.75
C GLN A 18 23.58 68.10 -29.30
N LYS A 19 24.62 68.65 -28.66
CA LYS A 19 25.84 67.90 -28.31
C LYS A 19 25.82 67.09 -27.00
N PRO A 20 25.04 67.38 -25.93
CA PRO A 20 25.11 66.56 -24.71
C PRO A 20 24.16 65.37 -24.72
N ILE A 21 23.11 65.37 -25.55
CA ILE A 21 22.09 64.31 -25.59
C ILE A 21 22.66 62.92 -25.92
N PRO A 22 23.50 62.74 -26.97
CA PRO A 22 24.05 61.42 -27.27
C PRO A 22 25.04 60.93 -26.20
N VAL A 23 25.74 61.85 -25.51
CA VAL A 23 26.68 61.50 -24.43
C VAL A 23 25.94 61.04 -23.19
N VAL A 24 24.87 61.75 -22.81
CA VAL A 24 24.01 61.36 -21.67
C VAL A 24 23.31 60.04 -21.93
N ALA A 25 22.83 59.81 -23.16
CA ALA A 25 22.23 58.52 -23.55
C ALA A 25 23.25 57.38 -23.47
N ALA A 26 24.47 57.56 -23.99
CA ALA A 26 25.52 56.54 -23.93
C ALA A 26 25.93 56.20 -22.49
N VAL A 27 26.04 57.21 -21.61
CA VAL A 27 26.37 57.00 -20.18
C VAL A 27 25.23 56.25 -19.46
N LEU A 28 23.97 56.60 -19.74
CA LEU A 28 22.82 55.89 -19.17
C LEU A 28 22.74 54.44 -19.66
N SER A 29 22.97 54.19 -20.95
CA SER A 29 23.01 52.83 -21.50
C SER A 29 24.15 52.02 -20.88
N ALA A 30 25.34 52.60 -20.74
CA ALA A 30 26.47 51.94 -20.09
C ALA A 30 26.18 51.64 -18.61
N ALA A 31 25.54 52.56 -17.89
CA ALA A 31 25.14 52.36 -16.50
C ALA A 31 24.06 51.27 -16.35
N ILE A 32 23.10 51.19 -17.28
CA ILE A 32 22.07 50.14 -17.30
C ILE A 32 22.70 48.77 -17.61
N VAL A 33 23.57 48.70 -18.62
CA VAL A 33 24.27 47.45 -18.98
C VAL A 33 25.18 46.99 -17.85
N THR A 34 25.91 47.91 -17.21
CA THR A 34 26.77 47.59 -16.06
C THR A 34 25.92 47.20 -14.86
N GLY A 35 24.81 47.89 -14.60
CA GLY A 35 23.87 47.57 -13.53
C GLY A 35 23.22 46.20 -13.72
N LEU A 36 22.78 45.87 -14.94
CA LEU A 36 22.27 44.55 -15.31
C LEU A 36 23.35 43.48 -15.21
N SER A 37 24.57 43.75 -15.68
CA SER A 37 25.69 42.82 -15.57
C SER A 37 26.04 42.56 -14.11
N VAL A 38 26.04 43.59 -13.25
CA VAL A 38 26.25 43.45 -11.80
C VAL A 38 25.10 42.67 -11.17
N LEU A 39 23.84 42.97 -11.48
CA LEU A 39 22.68 42.22 -11.00
C LEU A 39 22.71 40.74 -11.41
N MET A 40 23.15 40.45 -12.65
CA MET A 40 23.35 39.09 -13.15
C MET A 40 24.62 38.43 -12.58
N SER A 41 25.55 39.20 -12.04
CA SER A 41 26.79 38.71 -11.41
C SER A 41 26.73 38.65 -9.87
N ILE A 42 25.61 39.04 -9.25
CA ILE A 42 25.37 38.75 -7.84
C ILE A 42 25.21 37.22 -7.78
N PRO A 43 26.15 36.47 -7.17
CA PRO A 43 25.97 35.03 -7.03
C PRO A 43 24.64 34.82 -6.31
N THR A 44 23.72 34.10 -6.96
CA THR A 44 22.53 33.60 -6.30
C THR A 44 23.02 32.89 -5.05
N ARG A 45 22.63 33.40 -3.87
CA ARG A 45 22.96 32.70 -2.63
C ARG A 45 22.27 31.36 -2.72
N VAL A 46 23.05 30.29 -2.91
CA VAL A 46 22.59 28.91 -2.74
C VAL A 46 21.91 28.88 -1.36
N ALA A 47 20.60 28.67 -1.35
CA ALA A 47 19.86 28.61 -0.11
C ALA A 47 20.36 27.36 0.64
N PRO A 48 20.77 27.47 1.91
CA PRO A 48 21.27 26.31 2.63
C PRO A 48 20.17 25.24 2.73
N VAL A 49 20.56 23.99 2.50
CA VAL A 49 19.68 22.84 2.73
C VAL A 49 19.34 22.79 4.21
N SER A 50 18.06 22.86 4.53
CA SER A 50 17.57 22.92 5.92
C SER A 50 16.71 21.70 6.20
N ARG A 51 16.88 21.09 7.37
CA ARG A 51 16.19 19.85 7.76
C ARG A 51 15.51 20.04 9.10
N PHE A 52 14.27 19.59 9.22
CA PHE A 52 13.57 19.52 10.50
C PHE A 52 12.56 18.37 10.49
N ASN A 53 12.24 17.88 11.68
CA ASN A 53 11.21 16.86 11.86
C ASN A 53 9.91 17.53 12.32
N TYR A 54 8.79 17.06 11.81
CA TYR A 54 7.46 17.44 12.28
C TYR A 54 6.79 16.23 12.94
N GLU A 55 6.69 16.28 14.26
CA GLU A 55 5.96 15.30 15.06
C GLU A 55 4.46 15.54 14.93
N LEU A 56 3.70 14.47 14.73
CA LEU A 56 2.24 14.55 14.64
C LEU A 56 1.64 14.94 16.01
N PRO A 57 0.77 15.97 16.08
CA PRO A 57 0.26 16.48 17.34
C PRO A 57 -0.78 15.55 17.98
N GLY A 58 -0.90 15.60 19.31
CA GLY A 58 -2.04 15.02 20.03
C GLY A 58 -2.15 13.49 19.98
N GLY A 59 -1.04 12.77 19.79
CA GLY A 59 -1.03 11.31 19.68
C GLY A 59 -1.63 10.80 18.37
N GLN A 60 -1.74 11.66 17.35
CA GLN A 60 -2.12 11.26 15.99
C GLN A 60 -1.12 10.21 15.45
N ALA A 61 -1.65 9.31 14.63
CA ALA A 61 -0.86 8.36 13.86
C ALA A 61 -1.21 8.46 12.38
N PHE A 62 -0.27 8.07 11.51
CA PHE A 62 -0.57 7.91 10.10
C PHE A 62 -1.62 6.82 9.89
N GLN A 63 -2.41 6.97 8.83
CA GLN A 63 -3.32 5.89 8.42
C GLN A 63 -2.51 4.71 7.88
N VAL A 64 -2.54 3.55 8.56
CA VAL A 64 -1.73 2.39 8.18
C VAL A 64 -2.15 1.82 6.81
N GLY A 65 -1.14 1.64 5.94
CA GLY A 65 -1.06 0.62 4.88
C GLY A 65 -1.78 0.91 3.56
N ARG A 66 -0.96 1.03 2.49
CA ARG A 66 -1.26 0.92 1.02
C ARG A 66 -1.28 2.19 0.17
N VAL A 67 -1.18 3.40 0.71
CA VAL A 67 -1.39 4.63 -0.09
C VAL A 67 -0.50 5.78 0.32
N SER A 68 -0.33 6.77 -0.56
CA SER A 68 0.48 7.96 -0.27
C SER A 68 -0.03 8.67 0.97
N LEU A 69 0.83 8.81 1.98
CA LEU A 69 0.49 9.42 3.27
C LEU A 69 0.72 10.93 3.29
N VAL A 70 1.55 11.44 2.39
CA VAL A 70 2.02 12.82 2.42
C VAL A 70 2.13 13.40 1.02
N THR A 71 1.78 14.67 0.87
CA THR A 71 1.98 15.42 -0.37
C THR A 71 2.35 16.88 -0.10
N PHE A 72 3.28 17.43 -0.89
CA PHE A 72 3.67 18.84 -0.84
C PHE A 72 2.81 19.67 -1.78
N SER A 73 2.49 20.90 -1.40
CA SER A 73 1.96 21.88 -2.34
C SER A 73 3.02 22.25 -3.39
N PRO A 74 2.63 22.64 -4.61
CA PRO A 74 3.58 22.97 -5.67
C PRO A 74 4.59 24.05 -5.28
N ASP A 75 4.13 25.07 -4.54
CA ASP A 75 4.96 26.15 -3.99
C ASP A 75 5.89 25.72 -2.84
N GLY A 76 5.74 24.50 -2.33
CA GLY A 76 6.50 23.94 -1.23
C GLY A 76 6.27 24.60 0.13
N ARG A 77 5.22 25.41 0.28
CA ARG A 77 4.91 26.14 1.53
C ARG A 77 3.97 25.38 2.46
N ARG A 78 3.25 24.39 1.94
CA ARG A 78 2.26 23.60 2.68
C ARG A 78 2.46 22.13 2.36
N PHE A 79 2.12 21.25 3.29
CA PHE A 79 1.99 19.83 2.98
C PHE A 79 0.74 19.27 3.63
N ILE A 80 0.23 18.20 3.06
CA ILE A 80 -0.89 17.43 3.61
C ILE A 80 -0.36 16.10 4.07
N TYR A 81 -0.88 15.62 5.19
CA TYR A 81 -0.69 14.25 5.64
C TYR A 81 -2.01 13.59 6.01
N ASN A 82 -2.04 12.27 5.95
CA ASN A 82 -3.25 11.48 6.19
C ASN A 82 -3.23 10.75 7.55
N THR A 83 -4.39 10.70 8.19
CA THR A 83 -4.62 10.03 9.48
C THR A 83 -5.96 9.25 9.41
N PRO A 84 -6.24 8.32 10.35
CA PRO A 84 -7.57 7.72 10.45
C PRO A 84 -8.73 8.71 10.64
N GLY A 85 -8.43 9.97 10.99
CA GLY A 85 -9.40 11.06 11.13
C GLY A 85 -9.54 11.94 9.89
N GLY A 86 -8.92 11.60 8.76
CA GLY A 86 -8.94 12.38 7.51
C GLY A 86 -7.62 13.09 7.21
N LEU A 87 -7.66 14.03 6.25
CA LEU A 87 -6.50 14.82 5.81
C LEU A 87 -6.24 16.00 6.74
N PHE A 88 -4.97 16.25 7.01
CA PHE A 88 -4.48 17.40 7.76
C PHE A 88 -3.56 18.24 6.88
N LEU A 89 -3.85 19.53 6.81
CA LEU A 89 -3.04 20.53 6.11
C LEU A 89 -2.13 21.25 7.10
N ARG A 90 -0.83 21.29 6.81
CA ARG A 90 0.14 22.09 7.55
C ARG A 90 0.81 23.11 6.66
N SER A 91 0.81 24.37 7.08
CA SER A 91 1.64 25.41 6.48
C SER A 91 2.98 25.50 7.20
N LEU A 92 4.07 25.72 6.47
CA LEU A 92 5.43 25.84 7.02
C LEU A 92 5.64 27.10 7.88
N ASP A 93 4.78 28.10 7.74
CA ASP A 93 4.76 29.31 8.58
C ASP A 93 3.88 29.19 9.82
N THR A 94 3.24 28.03 10.02
CA THR A 94 2.41 27.71 11.18
C THR A 94 2.95 26.51 11.94
N GLU A 95 2.82 26.51 13.27
CA GLU A 95 3.27 25.38 14.08
C GLU A 95 2.34 24.16 13.94
N GLN A 96 1.01 24.39 13.92
CA GLN A 96 0.01 23.34 13.99
C GLN A 96 -0.64 23.06 12.64
N ALA A 97 -0.85 21.78 12.34
CA ALA A 97 -1.71 21.36 11.25
C ALA A 97 -3.20 21.53 11.58
N GLN A 98 -4.02 21.76 10.56
CA GLN A 98 -5.47 21.87 10.67
C GLN A 98 -6.14 20.75 9.87
N PRO A 99 -7.27 20.19 10.36
CA PRO A 99 -8.03 19.23 9.58
C PRO A 99 -8.59 19.91 8.33
N LEU A 100 -8.43 19.27 7.17
CA LEU A 100 -8.98 19.74 5.92
C LEU A 100 -10.49 19.48 5.91
N SER A 101 -11.27 20.50 6.21
CA SER A 101 -12.72 20.38 6.37
C SER A 101 -13.38 19.97 5.05
N GLY A 102 -14.26 18.96 5.11
CA GLY A 102 -14.98 18.44 3.93
C GLY A 102 -14.54 17.06 3.47
N THR A 103 -13.40 16.57 3.95
CA THR A 103 -12.93 15.22 3.59
C THR A 103 -13.63 14.14 4.43
N PRO A 104 -14.06 13.02 3.83
CA PRO A 104 -14.58 11.89 4.61
C PRO A 104 -13.47 11.24 5.46
N PRO A 105 -13.82 10.38 6.44
CA PRO A 105 -12.83 9.73 7.32
C PRO A 105 -11.85 8.79 6.60
N THR A 106 -12.23 8.26 5.43
CA THR A 106 -11.45 7.26 4.69
C THR A 106 -11.04 7.74 3.30
N VAL A 107 -10.04 8.63 3.30
CA VAL A 107 -9.47 9.25 2.09
C VAL A 107 -8.07 8.73 1.81
N ARG A 108 -7.68 8.65 0.54
CA ARG A 108 -6.41 8.07 0.10
C ARG A 108 -5.79 8.86 -1.05
N ASN A 109 -4.47 8.70 -1.24
CA ASN A 109 -3.70 9.29 -2.35
C ASN A 109 -3.95 10.81 -2.54
N PRO A 110 -3.75 11.64 -1.49
CA PRO A 110 -3.95 13.08 -1.62
C PRO A 110 -2.92 13.68 -2.59
N VAL A 111 -3.37 14.55 -3.48
CA VAL A 111 -2.52 15.32 -4.40
C VAL A 111 -3.04 16.75 -4.53
N PHE A 112 -2.14 17.71 -4.52
CA PHE A 112 -2.49 19.12 -4.75
C PHE A 112 -2.71 19.39 -6.23
N SER A 113 -3.63 20.32 -6.53
CA SER A 113 -3.70 20.93 -7.85
C SER A 113 -2.42 21.72 -8.17
N PRO A 114 -2.09 21.92 -9.46
CA PRO A 114 -0.91 22.70 -9.87
C PRO A 114 -0.86 24.14 -9.33
N ASP A 115 -2.01 24.77 -9.09
CA ASP A 115 -2.12 26.09 -8.47
C ASP A 115 -2.04 26.06 -6.93
N GLY A 116 -2.14 24.88 -6.32
CA GLY A 116 -2.14 24.67 -4.87
C GLY A 116 -3.41 25.14 -4.15
N GLU A 117 -4.50 25.39 -4.85
CA GLU A 117 -5.79 25.84 -4.28
C GLU A 117 -6.75 24.68 -3.99
N TRP A 118 -6.51 23.50 -4.57
CA TRP A 118 -7.33 22.31 -4.42
C TRP A 118 -6.50 21.09 -4.03
N VAL A 119 -7.20 20.09 -3.48
CA VAL A 119 -6.65 18.78 -3.14
C VAL A 119 -7.58 17.72 -3.72
N ALA A 120 -7.07 16.87 -4.58
CA ALA A 120 -7.77 15.67 -5.04
C ALA A 120 -7.36 14.48 -4.16
N TYR A 121 -8.30 13.56 -3.98
CA TYR A 121 -8.11 12.34 -3.21
C TYR A 121 -9.10 11.27 -3.67
N TYR A 122 -8.82 10.02 -3.31
CA TYR A 122 -9.76 8.91 -3.47
C TYR A 122 -10.58 8.72 -2.19
N SER A 123 -11.92 8.80 -2.28
CA SER A 123 -12.82 8.40 -1.21
C SER A 123 -13.07 6.90 -1.28
N SER A 124 -12.61 6.16 -0.27
CA SER A 124 -12.85 4.71 -0.19
C SER A 124 -14.31 4.39 0.11
N ALA A 125 -15.01 5.28 0.82
CA ALA A 125 -16.42 5.12 1.15
C ALA A 125 -17.31 5.27 -0.09
N ASP A 126 -16.96 6.19 -0.99
CA ASP A 126 -17.78 6.53 -2.15
C ASP A 126 -17.30 5.86 -3.44
N GLY A 127 -16.12 5.25 -3.44
CA GLY A 127 -15.53 4.61 -4.63
C GLY A 127 -15.20 5.63 -5.73
N ARG A 128 -14.75 6.83 -5.36
CA ARG A 128 -14.64 7.99 -6.26
C ARG A 128 -13.37 8.79 -6.06
N ILE A 129 -12.87 9.39 -7.14
CA ILE A 129 -11.95 10.53 -7.06
C ILE A 129 -12.77 11.79 -6.82
N GLU A 130 -12.39 12.55 -5.80
CA GLU A 130 -13.02 13.80 -5.42
C GLU A 130 -11.96 14.88 -5.23
N LYS A 131 -12.37 16.14 -5.24
CA LYS A 131 -11.54 17.26 -4.82
C LYS A 131 -12.23 18.15 -3.80
N VAL A 132 -11.43 18.79 -2.95
CA VAL A 132 -11.87 19.80 -2.00
C VAL A 132 -10.94 21.01 -2.07
N ALA A 133 -11.48 22.21 -1.84
CA ALA A 133 -10.67 23.41 -1.76
C ALA A 133 -9.76 23.33 -0.53
N VAL A 134 -8.54 23.86 -0.63
CA VAL A 134 -7.59 23.92 0.49
C VAL A 134 -8.12 24.77 1.64
N SER A 135 -9.00 25.73 1.36
CA SER A 135 -9.75 26.52 2.34
C SER A 135 -10.88 25.73 3.05
N GLY A 136 -11.12 24.49 2.64
CA GLY A 136 -12.22 23.63 3.09
C GLY A 136 -13.52 23.87 2.31
N GLY A 137 -14.50 22.98 2.48
CA GLY A 137 -15.81 23.10 1.83
C GLY A 137 -16.48 21.76 1.56
N ALA A 138 -17.50 21.76 0.72
CA ALA A 138 -18.09 20.51 0.23
C ALA A 138 -17.19 19.91 -0.88
N PRO A 139 -16.95 18.59 -0.87
CA PRO A 139 -16.17 17.95 -1.90
C PRO A 139 -16.91 17.91 -3.24
N VAL A 140 -16.15 17.94 -4.32
CA VAL A 140 -16.63 17.86 -5.71
C VAL A 140 -16.19 16.51 -6.28
N THR A 141 -17.16 15.71 -6.71
CA THR A 141 -16.88 14.44 -7.40
C THR A 141 -16.29 14.68 -8.78
N LEU A 142 -15.21 13.97 -9.10
CA LEU A 142 -14.54 14.05 -10.39
C LEU A 142 -14.84 12.81 -11.25
N SER A 143 -14.67 11.62 -10.71
CA SER A 143 -14.97 10.37 -11.42
C SER A 143 -15.17 9.20 -10.47
N ASP A 144 -15.82 8.14 -10.95
CA ASP A 144 -15.81 6.84 -10.29
C ASP A 144 -14.42 6.19 -10.44
N ALA A 145 -13.95 5.50 -9.41
CA ALA A 145 -12.68 4.80 -9.44
C ALA A 145 -12.67 3.56 -8.51
N THR A 146 -12.02 2.50 -8.98
CA THR A 146 -11.82 1.27 -8.22
C THR A 146 -10.39 1.24 -7.69
N MET A 147 -10.23 1.60 -6.41
CA MET A 147 -8.99 1.47 -5.62
C MET A 147 -7.69 1.88 -6.38
N PRO A 148 -7.52 3.18 -6.69
CA PRO A 148 -6.46 3.65 -7.57
C PRO A 148 -5.04 3.44 -7.02
N PHE A 149 -4.13 3.02 -7.90
CA PHE A 149 -2.71 2.77 -7.65
C PHE A 149 -1.88 4.03 -7.85
N GLY A 150 -2.05 4.99 -6.94
CA GLY A 150 -1.45 6.32 -7.04
C GLY A 150 -2.29 7.27 -7.90
N VAL A 151 -2.13 8.57 -7.63
CA VAL A 151 -2.88 9.65 -8.27
C VAL A 151 -1.93 10.83 -8.46
N SER A 152 -1.98 11.46 -9.63
CA SER A 152 -1.27 12.71 -9.94
C SER A 152 -2.24 13.74 -10.50
N TRP A 153 -1.96 15.02 -10.24
CA TRP A 153 -2.69 16.14 -10.82
C TRP A 153 -1.74 16.96 -11.68
N GLU A 154 -2.04 16.98 -12.97
CA GLU A 154 -1.16 17.46 -14.03
C GLU A 154 -1.44 18.92 -14.36
N THR A 155 -0.44 19.58 -14.95
CA THR A 155 -0.51 21.01 -15.32
C THR A 155 -1.49 21.31 -16.46
N ASP A 156 -2.00 20.28 -17.15
CA ASP A 156 -2.97 20.39 -18.23
C ASP A 156 -4.43 20.25 -17.72
N GLU A 157 -4.66 20.51 -16.43
CA GLU A 157 -5.99 20.44 -15.78
C GLU A 157 -6.58 19.01 -15.77
N THR A 158 -5.71 17.99 -15.79
CA THR A 158 -6.13 16.58 -15.72
C THR A 158 -5.55 15.85 -14.53
N ILE A 159 -6.24 14.77 -14.14
CA ILE A 159 -5.82 13.86 -13.07
C ILE A 159 -5.57 12.51 -13.70
N LEU A 160 -4.39 11.94 -13.44
CA LEU A 160 -4.05 10.57 -13.80
C LEU A 160 -4.11 9.67 -12.57
N PHE A 161 -4.56 8.44 -12.77
CA PHE A 161 -4.54 7.42 -11.72
C PHE A 161 -4.44 6.02 -12.30
N GLY A 162 -3.68 5.15 -11.64
CA GLY A 162 -3.53 3.75 -12.04
C GLY A 162 -4.71 2.90 -11.57
N GLN A 163 -5.07 1.87 -12.34
CA GLN A 163 -6.09 0.87 -12.02
C GLN A 163 -5.68 -0.50 -12.60
N PRO A 164 -6.39 -1.59 -12.23
CA PRO A 164 -6.15 -2.92 -12.81
C PRO A 164 -6.06 -2.95 -14.35
N GLY A 165 -6.83 -2.10 -15.05
CA GLY A 165 -6.82 -2.04 -16.52
C GLY A 165 -5.73 -1.15 -17.14
N GLY A 166 -4.98 -0.40 -16.33
CA GLY A 166 -3.97 0.56 -16.81
C GLY A 166 -4.11 1.95 -16.20
N VAL A 167 -3.65 2.97 -16.92
CA VAL A 167 -3.71 4.37 -16.48
C VAL A 167 -4.96 5.04 -17.01
N MET A 168 -5.73 5.60 -16.08
CA MET A 168 -6.92 6.37 -16.36
C MET A 168 -6.61 7.87 -16.28
N ARG A 169 -7.33 8.67 -17.08
CA ARG A 169 -7.28 10.13 -17.09
C ARG A 169 -8.68 10.71 -16.94
N VAL A 170 -8.81 11.78 -16.16
CA VAL A 170 -10.06 12.54 -16.04
C VAL A 170 -9.77 14.04 -15.96
N SER A 171 -10.67 14.87 -16.48
CA SER A 171 -10.59 16.32 -16.27
C SER A 171 -10.75 16.66 -14.79
N GLU A 172 -10.05 17.70 -14.33
CA GLU A 172 -10.23 18.25 -12.99
C GLU A 172 -11.64 18.82 -12.75
N ASN A 173 -12.43 19.04 -13.80
CA ASN A 173 -13.83 19.47 -13.71
C ASN A 173 -14.80 18.28 -13.62
N GLY A 174 -14.27 17.07 -13.63
CA GLY A 174 -15.00 15.82 -13.55
C GLY A 174 -15.51 15.31 -14.91
N GLY A 175 -16.00 14.08 -14.90
CA GLY A 175 -16.48 13.38 -16.08
C GLY A 175 -16.19 11.88 -16.02
N THR A 176 -16.43 11.20 -17.13
CA THR A 176 -16.03 9.80 -17.29
C THR A 176 -14.53 9.72 -17.50
N ALA A 177 -13.83 8.92 -16.69
CA ALA A 177 -12.41 8.67 -16.87
C ALA A 177 -12.16 7.87 -18.16
N GLU A 178 -11.13 8.27 -18.92
CA GLU A 178 -10.68 7.61 -20.14
C GLU A 178 -9.43 6.77 -19.86
N LEU A 179 -9.34 5.59 -20.47
CA LEU A 179 -8.11 4.77 -20.44
C LEU A 179 -7.11 5.36 -21.42
N VAL A 180 -5.92 5.75 -20.95
CA VAL A 180 -4.87 6.39 -21.76
C VAL A 180 -3.62 5.52 -21.92
N VAL A 181 -3.41 4.57 -21.01
CA VAL A 181 -2.41 3.50 -21.13
C VAL A 181 -3.10 2.20 -20.75
N GLU A 182 -3.08 1.22 -21.63
CA GLU A 182 -3.58 -0.12 -21.34
C GLU A 182 -2.51 -0.92 -20.57
N ALA A 183 -2.90 -1.56 -19.47
CA ALA A 183 -2.01 -2.50 -18.79
C ALA A 183 -1.78 -3.73 -19.67
N LEU A 184 -0.53 -4.19 -19.75
CA LEU A 184 -0.22 -5.47 -20.37
C LEU A 184 -0.81 -6.62 -19.55
N ASP A 185 -0.81 -7.81 -20.13
CA ASP A 185 -1.32 -8.98 -19.44
C ASP A 185 -0.54 -9.26 -18.15
N GLY A 186 -1.25 -9.23 -17.01
CA GLY A 186 -0.69 -9.44 -15.68
C GLY A 186 0.09 -8.25 -15.13
N GLU A 187 0.10 -7.12 -15.85
CA GLU A 187 0.79 -5.91 -15.42
C GLU A 187 -0.05 -5.09 -14.45
N GLN A 188 0.59 -4.65 -13.38
CA GLN A 188 0.09 -3.57 -12.55
C GLN A 188 0.90 -2.30 -12.81
N VAL A 189 0.20 -1.20 -13.02
CA VAL A 189 0.78 0.14 -13.15
C VAL A 189 0.53 0.96 -11.88
N HIS A 190 1.52 1.69 -11.41
CA HIS A 190 1.43 2.51 -10.20
C HIS A 190 2.09 3.88 -10.38
N GLY A 191 1.47 4.90 -9.79
CA GLY A 191 2.00 6.25 -9.71
C GLY A 191 2.22 6.88 -11.09
N PRO A 192 1.19 6.93 -11.96
CA PRO A 192 1.33 7.59 -13.24
C PRO A 192 1.64 9.07 -13.06
N GLN A 193 2.43 9.62 -13.97
CA GLN A 193 2.74 11.05 -14.05
C GLN A 193 2.88 11.47 -15.51
N LEU A 194 2.24 12.56 -15.91
CA LEU A 194 2.45 13.15 -17.23
C LEU A 194 3.81 13.85 -17.26
N LEU A 195 4.67 13.46 -18.20
CA LEU A 195 5.95 14.11 -18.39
C LEU A 195 5.79 15.48 -19.08
N PRO A 196 6.70 16.44 -18.85
CA PRO A 196 6.61 17.73 -19.51
C PRO A 196 6.61 17.58 -21.03
N GLY A 197 5.71 18.31 -21.69
CA GLY A 197 5.41 18.13 -23.12
C GLY A 197 4.10 17.40 -23.36
N GLY A 198 3.59 16.63 -22.40
CA GLY A 198 2.26 16.03 -22.45
C GLY A 198 2.12 14.83 -23.38
N GLU A 199 3.23 14.29 -23.89
CA GLU A 199 3.25 13.20 -24.87
C GLU A 199 3.51 11.82 -24.23
N TRP A 200 4.11 11.79 -23.04
CA TRP A 200 4.57 10.58 -22.38
C TRP A 200 4.06 10.49 -20.94
N ILE A 201 3.64 9.31 -20.53
CA ILE A 201 3.26 9.00 -19.14
C ILE A 201 4.34 8.12 -18.53
N LEU A 202 4.94 8.59 -17.43
CA LEU A 202 5.84 7.83 -16.57
C LEU A 202 5.02 7.03 -15.55
N PHE A 203 5.36 5.76 -15.33
CA PHE A 203 4.76 4.96 -14.26
C PHE A 203 5.71 3.85 -13.81
N SER A 204 5.43 3.29 -12.63
CA SER A 204 6.07 2.05 -12.17
C SER A 204 5.22 0.85 -12.57
N SER A 205 5.86 -0.24 -12.98
CA SER A 205 5.22 -1.45 -13.50
C SER A 205 5.75 -2.71 -12.82
N THR A 206 4.89 -3.69 -12.59
CA THR A 206 5.29 -5.04 -12.18
C THR A 206 4.30 -6.08 -12.71
N THR A 207 4.83 -7.21 -13.15
CA THR A 207 4.06 -8.42 -13.50
C THR A 207 4.25 -9.55 -12.47
N VAL A 208 5.11 -9.33 -11.47
CA VAL A 208 5.47 -10.33 -10.48
C VAL A 208 4.45 -10.31 -9.33
N PRO A 209 3.92 -11.46 -8.88
CA PRO A 209 3.08 -11.51 -7.68
C PRO A 209 3.92 -11.43 -6.39
N GLY A 210 3.28 -11.19 -5.24
CA GLY A 210 3.94 -11.26 -3.92
C GLY A 210 4.14 -9.92 -3.21
N ILE A 211 4.78 -9.92 -2.04
CA ILE A 211 4.99 -8.72 -1.20
C ILE A 211 6.16 -7.88 -1.73
N SER A 212 7.23 -8.51 -2.20
CA SER A 212 8.42 -7.84 -2.76
C SER A 212 8.29 -7.44 -4.24
N ARG A 213 7.11 -7.60 -4.86
CA ARG A 213 6.91 -7.39 -6.31
C ARG A 213 7.39 -6.05 -6.86
N TRP A 214 7.44 -5.03 -6.00
CA TRP A 214 7.83 -3.67 -6.35
C TRP A 214 9.33 -3.43 -6.20
N ASP A 215 10.07 -4.32 -5.53
CA ASP A 215 11.53 -4.32 -5.56
C ASP A 215 12.02 -4.88 -6.90
N ASP A 216 11.34 -5.92 -7.41
CA ASP A 216 11.54 -6.50 -8.74
C ASP A 216 10.79 -5.75 -9.86
N GLY A 217 10.17 -4.61 -9.53
CA GLY A 217 9.41 -3.78 -10.47
C GLY A 217 10.30 -3.08 -11.50
N THR A 218 9.67 -2.28 -12.35
CA THR A 218 10.35 -1.47 -13.37
C THR A 218 9.76 -0.08 -13.43
N VAL A 219 10.53 0.89 -13.92
CA VAL A 219 10.05 2.23 -14.25
C VAL A 219 10.00 2.36 -15.76
N VAL A 220 8.83 2.71 -16.28
CA VAL A 220 8.51 2.73 -17.70
C VAL A 220 7.94 4.10 -18.07
N ALA A 221 8.23 4.58 -19.27
CA ALA A 221 7.49 5.67 -19.89
C ALA A 221 6.79 5.17 -21.16
N GLU A 222 5.53 5.54 -21.35
CA GLU A 222 4.73 5.19 -22.53
C GLU A 222 4.21 6.43 -23.24
N SER A 223 4.33 6.44 -24.57
CA SER A 223 3.79 7.49 -25.43
C SER A 223 2.27 7.35 -25.57
N ILE A 224 1.52 8.41 -25.26
CA ILE A 224 0.05 8.43 -25.36
C ILE A 224 -0.40 8.26 -26.81
N GLU A 225 0.30 8.87 -27.77
CA GLU A 225 -0.10 8.85 -29.18
C GLU A 225 0.24 7.53 -29.87
N THR A 226 1.44 6.99 -29.60
CA THR A 226 1.98 5.86 -30.37
C THR A 226 1.91 4.52 -29.63
N GLY A 227 1.73 4.53 -28.31
CA GLY A 227 1.86 3.34 -27.46
C GLY A 227 3.30 2.82 -27.32
N GLU A 228 4.30 3.59 -27.78
CA GLU A 228 5.71 3.21 -27.61
C GLU A 228 6.06 3.17 -26.12
N ARG A 229 6.59 2.04 -25.63
CA ARG A 229 7.09 1.88 -24.25
C ARG A 229 8.61 1.92 -24.19
N ARG A 230 9.15 2.67 -23.23
CA ARG A 230 10.57 2.73 -22.90
C ARG A 230 10.81 2.30 -21.46
N LEU A 231 11.61 1.25 -21.29
CA LEU A 231 12.13 0.84 -19.99
C LEU A 231 13.23 1.81 -19.58
N LEU A 232 13.05 2.47 -18.43
CA LEU A 232 13.99 3.47 -17.93
C LEU A 232 14.85 2.93 -16.79
N ILE A 233 14.24 2.19 -15.85
CA ILE A 233 14.92 1.66 -14.67
C ILE A 233 14.42 0.23 -14.40
N THR A 234 15.35 -0.66 -14.05
CA THR A 234 15.04 -2.00 -13.51
C THR A 234 15.16 -1.95 -11.99
N GLY A 235 14.11 -2.38 -11.31
CA GLY A 235 13.97 -2.36 -9.86
C GLY A 235 13.27 -1.10 -9.33
N GLY A 236 12.44 -1.29 -8.30
CA GLY A 236 11.80 -0.21 -7.55
C GLY A 236 10.46 0.29 -8.11
N SER A 237 9.89 1.30 -7.44
CA SER A 237 8.55 1.83 -7.70
C SER A 237 8.34 3.29 -7.24
N ASP A 238 7.15 3.85 -7.47
CA ASP A 238 6.75 5.25 -7.20
C ASP A 238 7.76 6.26 -7.76
N ALA A 239 8.14 6.01 -9.02
CA ALA A 239 9.04 6.88 -9.74
C ALA A 239 8.39 8.22 -10.08
N ARG A 240 9.15 9.30 -9.94
CA ARG A 240 8.71 10.66 -10.26
C ARG A 240 9.78 11.41 -11.04
N TYR A 241 9.34 12.10 -12.09
CA TYR A 241 10.15 13.12 -12.74
C TYR A 241 10.06 14.43 -11.97
N LEU A 242 11.22 15.01 -11.68
CA LEU A 242 11.37 16.25 -10.94
C LEU A 242 11.76 17.39 -11.86
N ALA A 243 11.34 18.61 -11.52
CA ALA A 243 11.72 19.83 -12.24
C ALA A 243 13.24 20.07 -12.32
N SER A 244 14.02 19.39 -11.47
CA SER A 244 15.49 19.38 -11.52
C SER A 244 16.06 18.54 -12.67
N GLY A 245 15.25 17.86 -13.49
CA GLY A 245 15.70 17.00 -14.60
C GLY A 245 16.08 15.57 -14.17
N HIS A 246 15.67 15.15 -12.98
CA HIS A 246 15.98 13.83 -12.42
C HIS A 246 14.74 12.96 -12.35
N LEU A 247 14.93 11.64 -12.50
CA LEU A 247 13.99 10.67 -11.98
C LEU A 247 14.41 10.28 -10.56
N VAL A 248 13.45 10.23 -9.66
CA VAL A 248 13.60 9.62 -8.33
C VAL A 248 12.67 8.45 -8.20
N TYR A 249 13.08 7.41 -7.49
CA TYR A 249 12.28 6.19 -7.31
C TYR A 249 12.67 5.48 -6.01
N ALA A 250 11.72 4.73 -5.45
CA ALA A 250 11.90 4.00 -4.20
C ALA A 250 12.28 2.53 -4.48
N LEU A 251 13.33 2.04 -3.82
CA LEU A 251 13.75 0.64 -3.86
C LEU A 251 14.19 0.24 -2.45
N GLU A 252 13.68 -0.89 -1.95
CA GLU A 252 13.81 -1.26 -0.53
C GLU A 252 13.39 -0.09 0.38
N SER A 253 14.23 0.37 1.31
CA SER A 253 13.98 1.56 2.15
C SER A 253 14.76 2.79 1.68
N VAL A 254 15.13 2.88 0.40
CA VAL A 254 16.01 3.93 -0.13
C VAL A 254 15.34 4.65 -1.30
N LEU A 255 15.43 5.98 -1.31
CA LEU A 255 15.14 6.80 -2.48
C LEU A 255 16.41 6.95 -3.31
N PHE A 256 16.36 6.45 -4.54
CA PHE A 256 17.40 6.60 -5.53
C PHE A 256 17.05 7.72 -6.51
N ALA A 257 18.08 8.31 -7.11
CA ALA A 257 17.95 9.29 -8.17
C ALA A 257 18.87 8.97 -9.35
N VAL A 258 18.41 9.30 -10.55
CA VAL A 258 19.17 9.19 -11.81
C VAL A 258 18.94 10.46 -12.64
N ALA A 259 19.95 10.89 -13.39
CA ALA A 259 19.78 11.99 -14.35
C ALA A 259 18.95 11.51 -15.54
N PHE A 260 17.98 12.31 -15.98
CA PHE A 260 17.06 11.93 -17.05
C PHE A 260 17.03 12.97 -18.17
N ASP A 261 17.37 12.54 -19.37
CA ASP A 261 17.24 13.35 -20.58
C ASP A 261 15.82 13.20 -21.12
N LEU A 262 14.98 14.20 -20.83
CA LEU A 262 13.59 14.22 -21.26
C LEU A 262 13.44 14.22 -22.79
N ALA A 263 14.38 14.82 -23.54
CA ALA A 263 14.28 14.90 -25.00
C ALA A 263 14.63 13.56 -25.66
N ARG A 264 15.56 12.81 -25.07
CA ARG A 264 15.93 11.46 -25.53
C ARG A 264 15.10 10.37 -24.88
N MET A 265 14.39 10.66 -23.79
CA MET A 265 13.71 9.69 -22.94
C MET A 265 14.66 8.59 -22.47
N GLU A 266 15.84 9.01 -21.98
CA GLU A 266 16.91 8.12 -21.56
C GLU A 266 17.46 8.54 -20.19
N VAL A 267 17.78 7.55 -19.37
CA VAL A 267 18.53 7.76 -18.13
C VAL A 267 20.02 7.82 -18.43
N SER A 268 20.76 8.61 -17.66
CA SER A 268 22.20 8.74 -17.77
C SER A 268 22.89 8.56 -16.41
N GLY A 269 24.03 7.87 -16.43
CA GLY A 269 24.73 7.47 -15.21
C GLY A 269 24.10 6.26 -14.53
N GLY A 270 24.59 5.96 -13.32
CA GLY A 270 24.02 4.91 -12.46
C GLY A 270 23.13 5.52 -11.36
N PRO A 271 22.24 4.73 -10.76
CA PRO A 271 21.39 5.21 -9.67
C PRO A 271 22.23 5.57 -8.44
N VAL A 272 21.90 6.71 -7.83
CA VAL A 272 22.58 7.24 -6.65
C VAL A 272 21.59 7.28 -5.49
N SER A 273 21.96 6.72 -4.33
CA SER A 273 21.18 6.86 -3.11
C SER A 273 21.17 8.32 -2.65
N VAL A 274 19.98 8.89 -2.51
CA VAL A 274 19.79 10.30 -2.14
C VAL A 274 19.10 10.48 -0.80
N VAL A 275 18.27 9.52 -0.38
CA VAL A 275 17.66 9.48 0.96
C VAL A 275 17.54 8.03 1.41
N GLU A 276 18.05 7.73 2.61
CA GLU A 276 17.91 6.42 3.23
C GLU A 276 16.79 6.42 4.27
N GLY A 277 16.20 5.24 4.48
CA GLY A 277 15.11 5.05 5.42
C GLY A 277 13.85 5.77 4.99
N VAL A 278 13.44 5.69 3.71
CA VAL A 278 12.10 6.15 3.29
C VAL A 278 11.12 5.01 3.52
N GLU A 279 10.02 5.26 4.24
CA GLU A 279 9.00 4.25 4.46
C GLU A 279 8.24 3.97 3.15
N ARG A 280 7.92 2.70 2.92
CA ARG A 280 7.10 2.25 1.80
C ARG A 280 5.87 1.54 2.30
N ALA A 281 4.88 1.45 1.42
CA ALA A 281 3.67 0.69 1.68
C ALA A 281 3.94 -0.82 1.69
N ASN A 282 4.53 -1.34 2.78
CA ASN A 282 4.76 -2.75 3.02
C ASN A 282 3.67 -3.32 3.93
N ASN A 283 2.59 -3.81 3.34
CA ASN A 283 1.54 -4.60 3.97
C ASN A 283 1.39 -6.00 3.32
N PRO A 284 1.53 -7.11 4.08
CA PRO A 284 1.33 -8.48 3.58
C PRO A 284 -0.05 -8.77 2.94
N GLN A 285 -1.03 -7.88 3.06
CA GLN A 285 -2.33 -7.98 2.40
C GLN A 285 -2.36 -7.35 1.00
N GLY A 286 -1.26 -6.77 0.49
CA GLY A 286 -1.15 -6.20 -0.86
C GLY A 286 -0.50 -4.82 -0.84
N ASN A 287 0.82 -4.81 -1.11
CA ASN A 287 1.63 -3.60 -1.23
C ASN A 287 1.24 -2.80 -2.47
N SER A 288 1.11 -1.48 -2.32
CA SER A 288 1.19 -0.57 -3.47
C SER A 288 2.66 -0.29 -3.77
N GLY A 289 2.94 0.28 -4.95
CA GLY A 289 4.27 0.77 -5.28
C GLY A 289 4.69 2.00 -4.47
N THR A 290 3.88 2.51 -3.55
CA THR A 290 4.06 3.81 -2.89
C THR A 290 5.32 3.88 -2.02
N GLY A 291 6.12 4.91 -2.25
CA GLY A 291 7.04 5.46 -1.26
C GLY A 291 6.37 6.63 -0.54
N HIS A 292 6.48 6.70 0.78
CA HIS A 292 5.85 7.76 1.57
C HIS A 292 6.68 9.05 1.53
N PHE A 293 6.79 9.63 0.34
CA PHE A 293 7.49 10.88 0.08
C PHE A 293 6.74 11.79 -0.91
N SER A 294 7.07 13.07 -0.88
CA SER A 294 6.64 14.05 -1.86
C SER A 294 7.68 15.15 -2.04
N VAL A 295 7.79 15.68 -3.25
CA VAL A 295 8.74 16.71 -3.63
C VAL A 295 7.96 17.88 -4.24
N SER A 296 8.17 19.09 -3.74
CA SER A 296 7.57 20.29 -4.32
C SER A 296 8.26 20.69 -5.62
N ALA A 297 7.60 21.50 -6.46
CA ALA A 297 8.21 21.98 -7.71
C ALA A 297 9.47 22.83 -7.45
N GLY A 298 9.52 23.52 -6.31
CA GLY A 298 10.69 24.28 -5.84
C GLY A 298 11.79 23.44 -5.19
N GLY A 299 11.63 22.12 -5.09
CA GLY A 299 12.67 21.23 -4.59
C GLY A 299 12.72 21.06 -3.07
N ASN A 300 11.60 21.20 -2.38
CA ASN A 300 11.48 20.76 -0.99
C ASN A 300 11.03 19.29 -0.97
N LEU A 301 11.58 18.48 -0.06
CA LEU A 301 11.23 17.08 0.10
C LEU A 301 10.58 16.86 1.47
N VAL A 302 9.49 16.09 1.50
CA VAL A 302 8.92 15.54 2.73
C VAL A 302 8.85 14.03 2.60
N TYR A 303 9.19 13.31 3.65
CA TYR A 303 9.06 11.86 3.68
C TYR A 303 8.76 11.34 5.09
N VAL A 304 8.19 10.15 5.15
CA VAL A 304 8.06 9.35 6.38
C VAL A 304 9.28 8.45 6.46
N GLN A 305 9.95 8.41 7.62
CA GLN A 305 11.16 7.59 7.77
C GLN A 305 10.80 6.12 8.05
N GLY A 306 11.32 5.19 7.25
CA GLY A 306 11.22 3.75 7.49
C GLY A 306 11.80 3.37 8.86
N GLY A 307 11.09 2.50 9.58
CA GLY A 307 11.35 2.22 11.00
C GLY A 307 10.64 3.17 11.97
N THR A 308 9.99 4.24 11.49
CA THR A 308 9.06 5.09 12.28
C THR A 308 7.60 4.66 12.19
N ALA A 309 7.31 3.53 11.54
CA ALA A 309 6.19 2.68 11.92
C ALA A 309 6.44 2.14 13.33
N VAL A 310 6.20 3.00 14.32
CA VAL A 310 5.92 2.61 15.71
C VAL A 310 5.02 1.37 15.69
N GLY A 311 5.47 0.27 16.31
CA GLY A 311 4.61 -0.89 16.57
C GLY A 311 4.58 -2.00 15.52
N GLN A 312 5.58 -2.09 14.63
CA GLN A 312 5.77 -3.32 13.83
C GLN A 312 6.25 -4.50 14.70
N GLU A 313 7.02 -4.23 15.76
CA GLU A 313 7.28 -5.24 16.78
C GLU A 313 6.00 -5.53 17.56
N ARG A 314 5.60 -6.79 17.47
CA ARG A 314 4.40 -7.35 18.07
C ARG A 314 4.85 -8.41 19.07
N THR A 315 3.98 -8.69 20.03
CA THR A 315 4.04 -9.92 20.79
C THR A 315 2.78 -10.73 20.55
N LEU A 316 2.77 -11.92 21.11
CA LEU A 316 1.59 -12.77 21.18
C LEU A 316 1.09 -12.84 22.62
N ALA A 317 -0.21 -12.95 22.78
CA ALA A 317 -0.84 -13.09 24.09
C ALA A 317 -2.01 -14.05 24.03
N LEU A 318 -2.24 -14.77 25.11
CA LEU A 318 -3.50 -15.46 25.38
C LEU A 318 -4.41 -14.50 26.11
N VAL A 319 -5.59 -14.23 25.56
CA VAL A 319 -6.58 -13.33 26.18
C VAL A 319 -7.76 -14.13 26.69
N ASP A 320 -8.06 -13.98 27.96
CA ASP A 320 -9.22 -14.63 28.56
C ASP A 320 -10.55 -14.01 28.08
N ARG A 321 -11.69 -14.67 28.35
CA ARG A 321 -13.03 -14.15 28.01
C ARG A 321 -13.41 -12.83 28.73
N ASN A 322 -12.62 -12.38 29.71
CA ASN A 322 -12.78 -11.10 30.39
C ASN A 322 -11.92 -9.99 29.77
N GLY A 323 -11.17 -10.29 28.70
CA GLY A 323 -10.29 -9.36 28.01
C GLY A 323 -8.96 -9.12 28.70
N ARG A 324 -8.51 -10.04 29.58
CA ARG A 324 -7.22 -9.96 30.26
C ARG A 324 -6.14 -10.66 29.42
N PRO A 325 -5.16 -9.92 28.88
CA PRO A 325 -4.06 -10.51 28.14
C PRO A 325 -2.98 -11.08 29.07
N GLU A 326 -2.58 -12.32 28.82
CA GLU A 326 -1.35 -12.94 29.30
C GLU A 326 -0.37 -13.01 28.13
N ARG A 327 0.64 -12.12 28.14
CA ARG A 327 1.67 -12.08 27.08
C ARG A 327 2.54 -13.33 27.17
N LEU A 328 2.78 -13.96 26.02
CA LEU A 328 3.74 -15.05 25.93
C LEU A 328 5.17 -14.49 26.05
N ASP A 329 6.04 -15.23 26.73
CA ASP A 329 7.46 -14.88 26.89
C ASP A 329 8.23 -15.22 25.61
N LEU A 330 7.97 -14.43 24.56
CA LEU A 330 8.61 -14.52 23.24
C LEU A 330 9.27 -13.18 22.94
N PRO A 331 10.41 -13.17 22.23
CA PRO A 331 11.01 -11.90 21.81
C PRO A 331 10.03 -11.13 20.90
N PRO A 332 9.93 -9.80 21.04
CA PRO A 332 9.20 -8.97 20.09
C PRO A 332 9.66 -9.23 18.65
N ASN A 333 8.71 -9.33 17.73
CA ASN A 333 8.98 -9.53 16.30
C ASN A 333 7.75 -9.12 15.49
N GLN A 334 7.84 -9.10 14.16
CA GLN A 334 6.74 -8.73 13.27
C GLN A 334 5.73 -9.88 13.08
N TYR A 335 5.25 -10.45 14.18
CA TYR A 335 4.35 -11.61 14.16
C TYR A 335 3.01 -11.33 13.46
N ILE A 336 2.58 -12.24 12.60
CA ILE A 336 1.22 -12.36 12.05
C ILE A 336 0.81 -13.82 11.94
N SER A 337 -0.49 -14.05 11.80
CA SER A 337 -1.08 -15.38 11.55
C SER A 337 -0.62 -16.46 12.54
N PRO A 338 -0.70 -16.24 13.86
CA PRO A 338 -0.28 -17.25 14.84
C PRO A 338 -1.25 -18.45 14.84
N ARG A 339 -0.72 -19.66 15.07
CA ARG A 339 -1.48 -20.92 15.23
C ARG A 339 -0.92 -21.78 16.35
N LEU A 340 -1.79 -22.22 17.25
CA LEU A 340 -1.45 -23.23 18.24
C LEU A 340 -1.41 -24.61 17.59
N SER A 341 -0.52 -25.48 18.07
CA SER A 341 -0.57 -26.90 17.73
C SER A 341 -1.84 -27.53 18.32
N PRO A 342 -2.32 -28.68 17.79
CA PRO A 342 -3.54 -29.33 18.27
C PRO A 342 -3.54 -29.69 19.77
N ASP A 343 -2.37 -29.91 20.35
CA ASP A 343 -2.16 -30.18 21.78
C ASP A 343 -1.86 -28.92 22.60
N GLY A 344 -1.75 -27.75 21.96
CA GLY A 344 -1.44 -26.46 22.58
C GLY A 344 0.01 -26.31 23.07
N SER A 345 0.87 -27.31 22.86
CA SER A 345 2.24 -27.31 23.38
C SER A 345 3.21 -26.46 22.55
N ARG A 346 2.85 -26.18 21.30
CA ARG A 346 3.68 -25.45 20.33
C ARG A 346 2.89 -24.36 19.62
N LEU A 347 3.62 -23.40 19.07
CA LEU A 347 3.11 -22.30 18.29
C LEU A 347 3.83 -22.28 16.93
N ALA A 348 3.08 -22.04 15.86
CA ALA A 348 3.63 -21.64 14.56
C ALA A 348 3.16 -20.22 14.24
N VAL A 349 4.06 -19.37 13.76
CA VAL A 349 3.74 -17.97 13.47
C VAL A 349 4.54 -17.47 12.29
N GLN A 350 3.91 -16.64 11.46
CA GLN A 350 4.58 -15.98 10.34
C GLN A 350 5.14 -14.62 10.80
N THR A 351 6.26 -14.17 10.24
CA THR A 351 6.72 -12.77 10.31
C THR A 351 6.51 -12.05 8.97
N ASP A 352 6.20 -10.75 8.97
CA ASP A 352 5.93 -9.94 7.76
C ASP A 352 6.95 -8.80 7.52
N GLY A 353 8.21 -9.01 7.91
CA GLY A 353 9.32 -8.13 7.55
C GLY A 353 9.75 -8.23 6.10
N ASP A 354 11.01 -7.85 5.80
CA ASP A 354 11.58 -7.88 4.45
C ASP A 354 11.42 -9.23 3.75
N THR A 355 11.43 -10.32 4.52
CA THR A 355 11.08 -11.67 4.07
C THR A 355 10.04 -12.30 4.97
N ALA A 356 9.02 -12.94 4.39
CA ALA A 356 8.04 -13.67 5.18
C ALA A 356 8.59 -15.03 5.61
N VAL A 357 8.69 -15.26 6.92
CA VAL A 357 9.30 -16.46 7.49
C VAL A 357 8.33 -17.10 8.49
N ILE A 358 8.29 -18.43 8.52
CA ILE A 358 7.55 -19.19 9.53
C ILE A 358 8.50 -19.61 10.64
N TRP A 359 8.11 -19.30 11.86
CA TRP A 359 8.81 -19.66 13.09
C TRP A 359 7.94 -20.61 13.92
N THR A 360 8.60 -21.54 14.61
CA THR A 360 7.97 -22.41 15.61
C THR A 360 8.55 -22.14 16.99
N TYR A 361 7.69 -22.22 18.01
CA TYR A 361 8.02 -22.00 19.42
C TYR A 361 7.46 -23.14 20.27
N ASP A 362 8.26 -23.63 21.21
CA ASP A 362 7.81 -24.54 22.27
C ASP A 362 7.26 -23.74 23.46
N LEU A 363 6.01 -24.01 23.87
CA LEU A 363 5.34 -23.34 24.98
C LEU A 363 5.45 -24.14 26.30
N SER A 364 6.03 -25.34 26.29
CA SER A 364 5.96 -26.32 27.39
C SER A 364 7.08 -26.23 28.44
N GLY A 365 8.13 -25.42 28.26
CA GLY A 365 9.22 -25.38 29.25
C GLY A 365 10.43 -24.48 28.99
N GLY A 366 10.32 -23.53 28.07
CA GLY A 366 11.39 -22.60 27.68
C GLY A 366 11.36 -22.44 26.17
N ALA A 367 10.99 -21.25 25.69
CA ALA A 367 10.67 -20.97 24.29
C ALA A 367 11.86 -21.21 23.35
N ALA A 368 12.11 -22.48 22.99
CA ALA A 368 13.05 -22.83 21.94
C ALA A 368 12.48 -22.31 20.63
N ILE A 369 13.15 -21.32 20.07
CA ILE A 369 12.77 -20.65 18.83
C ILE A 369 13.41 -21.40 17.67
N GLN A 370 12.61 -21.83 16.71
CA GLN A 370 13.11 -22.44 15.50
C GLN A 370 12.60 -21.71 14.27
N ARG A 371 13.52 -21.32 13.39
CA ARG A 371 13.18 -20.89 12.04
C ARG A 371 12.81 -22.13 11.23
N LEU A 372 11.56 -22.22 10.79
CA LEU A 372 11.07 -23.37 10.05
C LEU A 372 11.33 -23.24 8.54
N THR A 373 11.26 -22.04 7.98
CA THR A 373 11.43 -21.81 6.54
C THR A 373 12.67 -20.96 6.24
N ALA A 374 13.50 -21.42 5.30
CA ALA A 374 14.73 -20.74 4.90
C ALA A 374 14.65 -20.11 3.49
N ASP A 375 13.92 -20.75 2.57
CA ASP A 375 13.87 -20.38 1.15
C ASP A 375 12.51 -19.79 0.75
N GLY A 376 12.55 -18.76 -0.09
CA GLY A 376 11.37 -17.99 -0.50
C GLY A 376 10.67 -17.32 0.68
N ASN A 377 9.58 -16.63 0.36
CA ASN A 377 8.65 -16.17 1.37
C ASN A 377 7.67 -17.30 1.70
N SER A 378 7.33 -17.43 2.98
CA SER A 378 6.42 -18.46 3.48
C SER A 378 5.35 -17.84 4.37
N TYR A 379 4.10 -18.25 4.14
CA TYR A 379 2.93 -17.56 4.61
C TYR A 379 1.92 -18.51 5.26
N ARG A 380 1.16 -18.00 6.24
CA ARG A 380 -0.04 -18.65 6.83
C ARG A 380 0.21 -20.11 7.25
N PRO A 381 1.04 -20.34 8.28
CA PRO A 381 1.28 -21.70 8.77
C PRO A 381 -0.03 -22.36 9.25
N LEU A 382 -0.13 -23.67 9.08
CA LEU A 382 -1.24 -24.49 9.54
C LEU A 382 -0.73 -25.86 10.02
N TRP A 383 -0.99 -26.20 11.28
CA TRP A 383 -0.61 -27.50 11.84
C TRP A 383 -1.45 -28.63 11.26
N SER A 384 -0.83 -29.77 10.96
CA SER A 384 -1.55 -31.03 10.73
C SER A 384 -2.27 -31.47 12.02
N PRO A 385 -3.37 -32.24 11.93
CA PRO A 385 -4.13 -32.68 13.12
C PRO A 385 -3.32 -33.52 14.11
N ASP A 386 -2.30 -34.22 13.64
CA ASP A 386 -1.35 -34.99 14.45
C ASP A 386 -0.19 -34.15 15.02
N GLY A 387 -0.10 -32.87 14.64
CA GLY A 387 0.98 -31.95 15.02
C GLY A 387 2.35 -32.27 14.44
N GLN A 388 2.49 -33.26 13.55
CA GLN A 388 3.79 -33.68 13.04
C GLN A 388 4.28 -32.81 11.88
N ARG A 389 3.39 -32.11 11.19
CA ARG A 389 3.71 -31.29 10.02
C ARG A 389 3.08 -29.91 10.11
N ILE A 390 3.65 -28.97 9.38
CA ILE A 390 3.09 -27.64 9.16
C ILE A 390 2.95 -27.43 7.67
N ALA A 391 1.73 -27.18 7.21
CA ALA A 391 1.42 -26.72 5.87
C ALA A 391 1.52 -25.19 5.80
N PHE A 392 1.92 -24.65 4.65
CA PHE A 392 2.08 -23.22 4.41
C PHE A 392 2.05 -22.89 2.92
N ALA A 393 1.78 -21.63 2.58
CA ALA A 393 1.92 -21.13 1.22
C ALA A 393 3.32 -20.56 1.00
N SER A 394 3.91 -20.71 -0.20
CA SER A 394 5.24 -20.17 -0.51
C SER A 394 5.42 -19.84 -1.99
N ASP A 395 6.20 -18.78 -2.27
CA ASP A 395 6.59 -18.33 -3.62
C ASP A 395 7.97 -18.88 -4.07
N ARG A 396 8.54 -19.82 -3.32
CA ARG A 396 9.89 -20.38 -3.55
C ARG A 396 10.18 -20.91 -4.95
N ASP A 397 9.14 -21.42 -5.64
CA ASP A 397 9.25 -22.06 -6.96
C ASP A 397 8.30 -21.40 -7.98
N GLY A 398 8.03 -20.09 -7.83
CA GLY A 398 7.16 -19.30 -8.71
C GLY A 398 5.83 -18.91 -8.05
N PRO A 399 4.68 -19.05 -8.74
CA PRO A 399 3.38 -18.70 -8.17
C PRO A 399 3.12 -19.36 -6.81
N ILE A 400 2.49 -18.59 -5.90
CA ILE A 400 2.28 -18.99 -4.50
C ILE A 400 1.54 -20.32 -4.45
N SER A 401 2.24 -21.34 -3.97
CA SER A 401 1.78 -22.72 -3.94
C SER A 401 1.83 -23.28 -2.52
N LEU A 402 1.12 -24.38 -2.27
CA LEU A 402 1.11 -25.03 -0.96
C LEU A 402 2.27 -26.00 -0.82
N TYR A 403 2.88 -25.96 0.35
CA TYR A 403 3.94 -26.86 0.79
C TYR A 403 3.62 -27.33 2.20
N TRP A 404 4.29 -28.40 2.62
CA TRP A 404 4.38 -28.77 4.02
C TRP A 404 5.79 -29.24 4.38
N GLN A 405 6.09 -29.28 5.66
CA GLN A 405 7.31 -29.88 6.17
C GLN A 405 7.10 -30.39 7.60
N ASN A 406 8.02 -31.20 8.10
CA ASN A 406 7.97 -31.66 9.48
C ASN A 406 8.05 -30.46 10.43
N SER A 407 7.27 -30.49 11.50
CA SER A 407 7.16 -29.37 12.45
C SER A 407 8.41 -29.16 13.31
N ASP A 408 9.29 -30.15 13.36
CA ASP A 408 10.64 -30.07 13.96
C ASP A 408 11.71 -29.54 12.98
N GLY A 409 11.29 -29.12 11.77
CA GLY A 409 12.15 -28.65 10.69
C GLY A 409 13.10 -29.69 10.10
N SER A 410 12.90 -30.98 10.39
CA SER A 410 13.63 -32.05 9.72
C SER A 410 13.09 -32.28 8.30
N GLY A 411 13.97 -32.73 7.41
CA GLY A 411 13.62 -32.96 6.01
C GLY A 411 13.62 -31.68 5.17
N VAL A 412 13.10 -31.79 3.95
CA VAL A 412 12.92 -30.66 3.04
C VAL A 412 11.43 -30.40 2.84
N PRO A 413 11.01 -29.16 2.58
CA PRO A 413 9.61 -28.90 2.29
C PRO A 413 9.16 -29.62 1.02
N GLU A 414 8.03 -30.31 1.10
CA GLU A 414 7.41 -30.99 -0.02
C GLU A 414 6.23 -30.15 -0.54
N ARG A 415 6.08 -30.10 -1.86
CA ARG A 415 5.01 -29.35 -2.53
C ARG A 415 3.72 -30.18 -2.50
N LEU A 416 2.62 -29.55 -2.09
CA LEU A 416 1.28 -30.14 -2.05
C LEU A 416 0.45 -29.75 -3.28
N THR A 417 0.64 -28.55 -3.81
CA THR A 417 -0.10 -28.07 -5.00
C THR A 417 0.81 -27.29 -5.93
N THR A 418 0.42 -27.17 -7.19
CA THR A 418 1.05 -26.26 -8.16
C THR A 418 0.01 -25.22 -8.59
N ALA A 419 0.24 -23.97 -8.22
CA ALA A 419 -0.57 -22.86 -8.73
C ALA A 419 -0.10 -22.48 -10.14
N ASP A 420 -1.06 -22.18 -11.01
CA ASP A 420 -0.80 -21.63 -12.34
C ASP A 420 -0.37 -20.16 -12.25
N GLU A 421 0.07 -19.60 -13.38
CA GLU A 421 0.34 -18.17 -13.47
C GLU A 421 -0.87 -17.35 -13.01
N ARG A 422 -0.60 -16.26 -12.28
CA ARG A 422 -1.62 -15.33 -11.76
C ARG A 422 -2.60 -15.92 -10.76
N THR A 423 -2.31 -17.14 -10.28
CA THR A 423 -3.06 -17.83 -9.25
C THR A 423 -2.21 -17.98 -7.99
N ALA A 424 -2.83 -17.94 -6.83
CA ALA A 424 -2.20 -18.20 -5.54
C ALA A 424 -3.03 -19.18 -4.71
N HIS A 425 -2.39 -20.17 -4.13
CA HIS A 425 -3.04 -21.12 -3.22
C HIS A 425 -2.68 -20.79 -1.76
N TRP A 426 -3.68 -20.76 -0.89
CA TRP A 426 -3.52 -20.41 0.53
C TRP A 426 -4.14 -21.49 1.44
N PRO A 427 -3.43 -22.03 2.43
CA PRO A 427 -4.00 -23.06 3.29
C PRO A 427 -5.05 -22.45 4.22
N GLU A 428 -6.16 -23.16 4.44
CA GLU A 428 -7.27 -22.69 5.30
C GLU A 428 -7.48 -23.64 6.49
N ALA A 429 -7.64 -24.95 6.26
CA ALA A 429 -7.85 -25.93 7.33
C ALA A 429 -7.50 -27.37 6.94
N TRP A 430 -7.27 -28.23 7.93
CA TRP A 430 -7.23 -29.69 7.77
C TRP A 430 -8.55 -30.31 8.20
N SER A 431 -8.98 -31.37 7.51
CA SER A 431 -10.00 -32.26 8.04
C SER A 431 -9.48 -32.92 9.33
N PRO A 432 -10.34 -33.22 10.32
CA PRO A 432 -9.89 -33.77 11.61
C PRO A 432 -9.15 -35.12 11.49
N ASP A 433 -9.42 -35.89 10.44
CA ASP A 433 -8.72 -37.15 10.13
C ASP A 433 -7.37 -36.98 9.42
N GLY A 434 -7.01 -35.74 9.06
CA GLY A 434 -5.78 -35.39 8.37
C GLY A 434 -5.70 -35.83 6.91
N GLN A 435 -6.79 -36.33 6.31
CA GLN A 435 -6.77 -36.85 4.93
C GLN A 435 -7.09 -35.79 3.87
N THR A 436 -7.71 -34.68 4.26
CA THR A 436 -8.13 -33.62 3.35
C THR A 436 -7.63 -32.26 3.84
N MET A 437 -7.05 -31.48 2.94
CA MET A 437 -6.72 -30.07 3.18
C MET A 437 -7.71 -29.18 2.45
N LEU A 438 -8.31 -28.23 3.17
CA LEU A 438 -9.02 -27.11 2.59
C LEU A 438 -8.03 -25.98 2.33
N TYR A 439 -8.10 -25.41 1.13
CA TYR A 439 -7.30 -24.27 0.75
C TYR A 439 -8.13 -23.33 -0.11
N LYS A 440 -7.71 -22.07 -0.16
CA LYS A 440 -8.28 -21.06 -1.03
C LYS A 440 -7.44 -20.93 -2.28
N VAL A 441 -8.10 -20.91 -3.43
CA VAL A 441 -7.52 -20.51 -4.72
C VAL A 441 -7.87 -19.05 -4.95
N GLU A 442 -6.87 -18.20 -5.13
CA GLU A 442 -7.04 -16.79 -5.46
C GLU A 442 -6.53 -16.55 -6.88
N GLN A 443 -7.41 -16.14 -7.80
CA GLN A 443 -7.07 -15.82 -9.17
C GLN A 443 -7.06 -14.31 -9.38
N THR A 444 -5.98 -13.79 -9.96
CA THR A 444 -5.78 -12.35 -10.16
C THR A 444 -6.09 -11.93 -11.60
N SER A 445 -7.13 -11.12 -11.78
CA SER A 445 -7.60 -10.63 -13.08
C SER A 445 -6.72 -9.53 -13.70
N ALA A 446 -5.79 -8.93 -12.94
CA ALA A 446 -4.80 -7.95 -13.43
C ALA A 446 -3.41 -8.06 -12.75
N GLY A 447 -2.97 -9.26 -12.37
CA GLY A 447 -1.64 -9.48 -11.76
C GLY A 447 -1.42 -8.83 -10.39
N GLY A 448 -2.51 -8.36 -9.75
CA GLY A 448 -2.50 -7.63 -8.49
C GLY A 448 -3.36 -8.26 -7.39
N TRP A 449 -3.08 -7.88 -6.14
CA TRP A 449 -4.02 -8.19 -5.07
C TRP A 449 -5.14 -7.16 -5.12
N ASN A 450 -6.35 -7.57 -5.49
CA ASN A 450 -7.51 -6.71 -5.41
C ASN A 450 -8.72 -7.53 -5.01
N ILE A 451 -9.21 -7.28 -3.81
CA ILE A 451 -10.28 -8.06 -3.22
C ILE A 451 -11.66 -7.82 -3.85
N GLN A 452 -11.83 -6.74 -4.61
CA GLN A 452 -13.06 -6.46 -5.35
C GLN A 452 -13.08 -7.14 -6.73
N THR A 453 -11.93 -7.59 -7.22
CA THR A 453 -11.79 -8.09 -8.61
C THR A 453 -11.09 -9.43 -8.72
N ASN A 454 -10.48 -9.93 -7.65
CA ASN A 454 -9.88 -11.26 -7.59
C ASN A 454 -10.97 -12.28 -7.29
N GLU A 455 -10.97 -13.38 -8.04
CA GLU A 455 -11.83 -14.52 -7.75
C GLU A 455 -11.18 -15.33 -6.63
N MET A 456 -11.97 -15.71 -5.62
CA MET A 456 -11.49 -16.48 -4.48
C MET A 456 -12.46 -17.60 -4.16
N ASP A 457 -12.02 -18.83 -4.36
CA ASP A 457 -12.84 -20.02 -4.14
C ASP A 457 -12.17 -20.97 -3.15
N LEU A 458 -12.98 -21.74 -2.43
CA LEU A 458 -12.49 -22.81 -1.57
C LEU A 458 -12.39 -24.12 -2.34
N TRP A 459 -11.23 -24.76 -2.20
CA TRP A 459 -10.88 -26.03 -2.83
C TRP A 459 -10.43 -27.03 -1.77
N THR A 460 -10.56 -28.31 -2.09
CA THR A 460 -10.09 -29.42 -1.27
C THR A 460 -9.03 -30.24 -2.00
N LEU A 461 -8.00 -30.65 -1.27
CA LEU A 461 -6.95 -31.57 -1.69
C LEU A 461 -7.01 -32.84 -0.83
N SER A 462 -7.16 -34.01 -1.46
CA SER A 462 -6.98 -35.31 -0.79
C SER A 462 -5.51 -35.67 -0.73
N LEU A 463 -5.00 -36.12 0.42
CA LEU A 463 -3.63 -36.63 0.53
C LEU A 463 -3.46 -38.05 -0.04
N GLU A 464 -4.53 -38.83 -0.11
CA GLU A 464 -4.50 -40.15 -0.75
C GLU A 464 -4.46 -40.01 -2.28
N ASN A 465 -5.15 -39.00 -2.81
CA ASN A 465 -5.26 -38.72 -4.24
C ASN A 465 -4.97 -37.23 -4.51
N PRO A 466 -3.71 -36.78 -4.40
CA PRO A 466 -3.36 -35.36 -4.51
C PRO A 466 -3.60 -34.76 -5.91
N ASP A 467 -3.73 -35.62 -6.93
CA ASP A 467 -4.09 -35.20 -8.29
C ASP A 467 -5.60 -34.89 -8.42
N GLU A 468 -6.44 -35.31 -7.47
CA GLU A 468 -7.89 -35.06 -7.45
C GLU A 468 -8.25 -33.79 -6.68
N GLN A 469 -7.73 -32.64 -7.12
CA GLN A 469 -8.14 -31.34 -6.58
C GLN A 469 -9.60 -31.05 -6.97
N GLN A 470 -10.43 -30.68 -6.00
CA GLN A 470 -11.85 -30.43 -6.21
C GLN A 470 -12.24 -29.05 -5.68
N VAL A 471 -13.01 -28.33 -6.49
CA VAL A 471 -13.68 -27.11 -6.06
C VAL A 471 -14.76 -27.50 -5.04
N PHE A 472 -14.68 -26.94 -3.84
CA PHE A 472 -15.58 -27.29 -2.74
C PHE A 472 -16.84 -26.42 -2.75
N ALA A 473 -16.65 -25.13 -2.97
CA ALA A 473 -17.73 -24.18 -3.16
C ALA A 473 -17.36 -23.33 -4.39
N ALA A 474 -18.28 -23.28 -5.34
CA ALA A 474 -18.18 -22.50 -6.57
C ALA A 474 -19.59 -22.08 -6.92
N ASP A 475 -19.95 -20.89 -6.46
CA ASP A 475 -21.16 -20.23 -6.92
C ASP A 475 -20.87 -19.49 -8.25
N PRO A 476 -21.81 -19.50 -9.21
CA PRO A 476 -21.67 -18.67 -10.41
C PRO A 476 -21.85 -17.18 -10.04
N PHE A 477 -20.93 -16.31 -10.51
CA PHE A 477 -20.81 -14.84 -10.26
C PHE A 477 -20.02 -14.46 -8.98
N PRO A 478 -19.43 -13.24 -8.86
CA PRO A 478 -18.25 -13.01 -8.02
C PRO A 478 -18.59 -13.04 -6.53
N VAL A 479 -18.59 -14.25 -6.00
CA VAL A 479 -18.68 -14.58 -4.59
C VAL A 479 -17.26 -14.87 -4.11
N LEU A 480 -16.86 -14.25 -3.01
CA LEU A 480 -15.58 -14.55 -2.37
C LEU A 480 -15.83 -15.59 -1.28
N GLU A 481 -15.14 -16.73 -1.36
CA GLU A 481 -15.21 -17.79 -0.36
C GLU A 481 -13.85 -17.99 0.29
N VAL A 482 -13.76 -17.67 1.58
CA VAL A 482 -12.47 -17.60 2.30
C VAL A 482 -12.58 -18.07 3.74
N GLY A 483 -11.43 -18.33 4.40
CA GLY A 483 -11.40 -18.54 5.85
C GLY A 483 -12.10 -19.82 6.32
N GLY A 484 -12.18 -20.84 5.46
CA GLY A 484 -12.94 -22.05 5.74
C GLY A 484 -12.32 -22.92 6.84
N THR A 485 -13.16 -23.58 7.63
CA THR A 485 -12.74 -24.44 8.73
C THR A 485 -13.67 -25.63 8.91
N PHE A 486 -13.10 -26.80 9.17
CA PHE A 486 -13.87 -28.01 9.50
C PHE A 486 -14.37 -27.96 10.95
N SER A 487 -15.57 -28.51 11.17
CA SER A 487 -16.00 -28.90 12.51
C SER A 487 -15.09 -30.02 13.04
N PRO A 488 -14.88 -30.12 14.36
CA PRO A 488 -14.03 -31.18 14.93
C PRO A 488 -14.50 -32.61 14.66
N ASP A 489 -15.79 -32.81 14.38
CA ASP A 489 -16.34 -34.10 13.96
C ASP A 489 -16.18 -34.39 12.45
N GLY A 490 -15.66 -33.44 11.68
CA GLY A 490 -15.39 -33.53 10.24
C GLY A 490 -16.63 -33.48 9.34
N LYS A 491 -17.82 -33.27 9.90
CA LYS A 491 -19.09 -33.36 9.16
C LYS A 491 -19.60 -32.04 8.62
N TRP A 492 -19.03 -30.93 9.05
CA TRP A 492 -19.45 -29.58 8.66
C TRP A 492 -18.24 -28.72 8.32
N LEU A 493 -18.46 -27.78 7.42
CA LEU A 493 -17.51 -26.73 7.09
C LEU A 493 -18.16 -25.38 7.34
N ALA A 494 -17.49 -24.49 8.07
CA ALA A 494 -17.89 -23.10 8.23
C ALA A 494 -16.91 -22.20 7.48
N TYR A 495 -17.40 -21.22 6.73
CA TYR A 495 -16.58 -20.36 5.87
C TYR A 495 -17.19 -18.96 5.73
N THR A 496 -16.37 -18.03 5.29
CA THR A 496 -16.80 -16.67 4.97
C THR A 496 -17.25 -16.60 3.53
N VAL A 497 -18.41 -16.00 3.29
CA VAL A 497 -18.93 -15.66 1.97
C VAL A 497 -19.03 -14.15 1.87
N GLY A 498 -18.43 -13.55 0.85
CA GLY A 498 -18.59 -12.14 0.49
C GLY A 498 -19.35 -12.02 -0.82
N ASP A 499 -20.52 -11.41 -0.81
CA ASP A 499 -21.35 -11.20 -2.00
C ASP A 499 -21.51 -9.71 -2.34
N GLY A 500 -21.57 -9.41 -3.64
CA GLY A 500 -21.89 -8.10 -4.19
C GLY A 500 -20.79 -7.03 -4.15
N PRO A 501 -21.05 -5.85 -4.75
CA PRO A 501 -20.07 -4.77 -4.90
C PRO A 501 -19.68 -4.07 -3.58
N ALA A 502 -20.49 -4.21 -2.53
CA ALA A 502 -20.20 -3.71 -1.19
C ALA A 502 -19.39 -4.70 -0.34
N ILE A 503 -19.26 -5.96 -0.80
CA ILE A 503 -18.66 -7.11 -0.12
C ILE A 503 -19.17 -7.26 1.32
N GLU A 504 -20.43 -7.69 1.43
CA GLU A 504 -21.04 -8.03 2.71
C GLU A 504 -20.54 -9.42 3.15
N TYR A 505 -19.62 -9.46 4.12
CA TYR A 505 -19.05 -10.73 4.59
C TYR A 505 -19.93 -11.42 5.61
N GLU A 506 -20.34 -12.64 5.31
CA GLU A 506 -21.22 -13.43 6.14
C GLU A 506 -20.59 -14.78 6.48
N ILE A 507 -20.96 -15.35 7.62
CA ILE A 507 -20.51 -16.69 7.98
C ILE A 507 -21.57 -17.70 7.59
N TRP A 508 -21.17 -18.68 6.78
CA TRP A 508 -22.01 -19.78 6.32
C TRP A 508 -21.45 -21.11 6.82
N ALA A 509 -22.34 -22.10 6.98
CA ALA A 509 -21.99 -23.46 7.27
C ALA A 509 -22.71 -24.45 6.34
N GLN A 510 -22.00 -25.50 5.92
CA GLN A 510 -22.54 -26.57 5.08
C GLN A 510 -22.01 -27.95 5.47
N PRO A 511 -22.73 -29.05 5.18
CA PRO A 511 -22.22 -30.39 5.39
C PRO A 511 -20.94 -30.67 4.59
N PHE A 512 -20.09 -31.53 5.13
CA PHE A 512 -18.93 -32.09 4.44
C PHE A 512 -19.00 -33.63 4.46
N PRO A 513 -18.97 -34.31 3.29
CA PRO A 513 -18.99 -33.76 1.92
C PRO A 513 -20.26 -32.93 1.61
N PRO A 514 -20.21 -32.01 0.63
CA PRO A 514 -21.31 -31.09 0.35
C PRO A 514 -22.54 -31.83 -0.17
N THR A 515 -23.70 -31.51 0.41
CA THR A 515 -25.01 -32.05 0.01
C THR A 515 -25.83 -31.06 -0.83
N GLY A 516 -25.31 -29.85 -1.04
CA GLY A 516 -26.03 -28.71 -1.61
C GLY A 516 -26.84 -27.89 -0.59
N GLU A 517 -26.92 -28.32 0.67
CA GLU A 517 -27.51 -27.52 1.75
C GLU A 517 -26.45 -26.58 2.35
N ARG A 518 -26.77 -25.29 2.47
CA ARG A 518 -25.96 -24.31 3.21
C ARG A 518 -26.83 -23.41 4.07
N ARG A 519 -26.27 -22.94 5.19
CA ARG A 519 -26.98 -22.09 6.17
C ARG A 519 -26.10 -20.92 6.58
N ARG A 520 -26.63 -19.70 6.48
CA ARG A 520 -26.04 -18.52 7.11
C ARG A 520 -26.18 -18.66 8.63
N ILE A 521 -25.08 -18.54 9.34
CA ILE A 521 -25.05 -18.69 10.80
C ILE A 521 -24.78 -17.38 11.54
N SER A 522 -24.12 -16.40 10.91
CA SER A 522 -23.97 -15.06 11.49
C SER A 522 -25.23 -14.20 11.30
N GLN A 523 -25.47 -13.27 12.21
CA GLN A 523 -26.43 -12.18 12.06
C GLN A 523 -25.71 -10.91 11.60
N GLU A 524 -24.59 -10.58 12.25
CA GLU A 524 -23.68 -9.51 11.86
C GLU A 524 -22.73 -9.93 10.73
N PHE A 525 -22.18 -8.93 10.02
CA PHE A 525 -21.11 -9.17 9.07
C PHE A 525 -19.80 -9.53 9.77
N GLY A 526 -19.06 -10.47 9.21
CA GLY A 526 -17.82 -10.94 9.81
C GLY A 526 -17.08 -11.96 8.95
N VAL A 527 -15.88 -12.31 9.40
CA VAL A 527 -14.94 -13.17 8.68
C VAL A 527 -14.22 -14.15 9.58
N MET A 528 -13.51 -15.08 8.95
CA MET A 528 -12.55 -16.00 9.58
C MET A 528 -13.20 -16.85 10.69
N PRO A 529 -14.24 -17.64 10.37
CA PRO A 529 -14.83 -18.55 11.33
C PRO A 529 -13.79 -19.55 11.85
N THR A 530 -13.88 -19.87 13.13
CA THR A 530 -12.94 -20.77 13.83
C THR A 530 -13.71 -21.58 14.86
N TRP A 531 -13.68 -22.90 14.71
CA TRP A 531 -14.31 -23.80 15.69
C TRP A 531 -13.46 -23.90 16.96
N ALA A 532 -14.14 -23.95 18.10
CA ALA A 532 -13.55 -24.51 19.31
C ALA A 532 -13.24 -26.00 19.09
N GLN A 533 -12.20 -26.51 19.74
CA GLN A 533 -11.72 -27.88 19.55
C GLN A 533 -12.74 -28.97 19.90
N ASP A 534 -13.72 -28.67 20.76
CA ASP A 534 -14.78 -29.60 21.12
C ASP A 534 -16.02 -29.54 20.20
N GLY A 535 -16.08 -28.55 19.32
CA GLY A 535 -17.14 -28.40 18.32
C GLY A 535 -18.43 -27.80 18.85
N GLU A 536 -18.46 -27.33 20.10
CA GLU A 536 -19.67 -26.77 20.73
C GLU A 536 -19.84 -25.26 20.47
N GLU A 537 -18.80 -24.61 19.94
CA GLU A 537 -18.79 -23.16 19.75
C GLU A 537 -17.98 -22.79 18.51
N LEU A 538 -18.49 -21.82 17.76
CA LEU A 538 -17.82 -21.22 16.61
C LEU A 538 -17.58 -19.75 16.89
N PHE A 539 -16.34 -19.30 16.69
CA PHE A 539 -15.94 -17.91 16.80
C PHE A 539 -15.80 -17.30 15.41
N TYR A 540 -16.11 -16.02 15.27
CA TYR A 540 -15.73 -15.25 14.09
C TYR A 540 -15.47 -13.81 14.47
N ARG A 541 -14.79 -13.09 13.57
CA ARG A 541 -14.49 -11.68 13.76
C ARG A 541 -15.55 -10.82 13.06
N PRO A 542 -16.27 -9.94 13.77
CA PRO A 542 -17.16 -8.97 13.14
C PRO A 542 -16.38 -7.93 12.32
N ILE A 543 -16.97 -7.48 11.22
CA ILE A 543 -16.48 -6.31 10.46
C ILE A 543 -17.36 -5.13 10.82
N SER A 544 -16.79 -4.12 11.49
CA SER A 544 -17.51 -2.87 11.74
C SER A 544 -17.35 -1.89 10.57
N GLN A 545 -18.45 -1.27 10.15
CA GLN A 545 -18.45 -0.17 9.19
C GLN A 545 -18.05 1.18 9.83
N THR A 546 -17.86 1.26 11.15
CA THR A 546 -17.52 2.51 11.84
C THR A 546 -16.02 2.57 12.16
N PRO A 547 -15.28 3.60 11.70
CA PRO A 547 -13.87 3.79 12.06
C PRO A 547 -13.68 3.94 13.57
N GLY A 548 -12.71 3.22 14.15
CA GLY A 548 -12.27 3.40 15.54
C GLY A 548 -12.67 2.32 16.56
N MET A 549 -13.06 1.11 16.14
CA MET A 549 -13.58 0.12 17.07
C MET A 549 -12.57 -0.91 17.58
N ARG A 550 -12.61 -1.09 18.90
CA ARG A 550 -12.10 -2.24 19.63
C ARG A 550 -12.56 -3.55 18.99
N GLN A 551 -11.65 -4.48 18.70
CA GLN A 551 -12.01 -5.72 17.99
C GLN A 551 -12.54 -6.76 18.99
N THR A 552 -13.86 -6.88 19.15
CA THR A 552 -14.47 -8.03 19.86
C THR A 552 -14.57 -9.23 18.93
N LEU A 553 -14.58 -10.46 19.46
CA LEU A 553 -15.06 -11.60 18.69
C LEU A 553 -16.56 -11.79 18.90
N ARG A 554 -17.18 -12.52 17.98
CA ARG A 554 -18.51 -13.10 18.15
C ARG A 554 -18.35 -14.59 18.36
N SER A 555 -19.12 -15.16 19.27
CA SER A 555 -19.24 -16.61 19.42
C SER A 555 -20.67 -17.07 19.21
N ILE A 556 -20.82 -18.25 18.62
CA ILE A 556 -22.09 -18.91 18.34
C ILE A 556 -21.99 -20.31 18.94
N SER A 557 -22.88 -20.68 19.84
CA SER A 557 -22.97 -22.06 20.29
C SER A 557 -23.54 -22.93 19.18
N VAL A 558 -22.92 -24.07 18.90
CA VAL A 558 -23.31 -24.96 17.82
C VAL A 558 -23.47 -26.39 18.34
N SER A 559 -24.43 -27.12 17.79
CA SER A 559 -24.54 -28.57 17.97
C SER A 559 -24.64 -29.21 16.60
N THR A 560 -23.81 -30.22 16.31
CA THR A 560 -23.86 -30.97 15.04
C THR A 560 -24.68 -32.26 15.15
N THR A 561 -25.02 -32.69 16.36
CA THR A 561 -25.72 -33.96 16.65
C THR A 561 -26.88 -33.71 17.62
N PRO A 562 -28.10 -34.25 17.39
CA PRO A 562 -28.52 -35.07 16.25
C PRO A 562 -28.79 -34.27 14.97
N ALA A 563 -28.79 -32.94 15.04
CA ALA A 563 -28.99 -32.04 13.92
C ALA A 563 -28.12 -30.80 14.10
N PHE A 564 -27.81 -30.12 12.99
CA PHE A 564 -27.12 -28.83 13.02
C PHE A 564 -28.03 -27.73 13.54
N THR A 565 -27.75 -27.26 14.76
CA THR A 565 -28.43 -26.14 15.40
C THR A 565 -27.41 -25.16 15.94
N PHE A 566 -27.80 -23.89 16.02
CA PHE A 566 -26.92 -22.84 16.51
C PHE A 566 -27.71 -21.76 17.26
N SER A 567 -27.05 -21.08 18.19
CA SER A 567 -27.62 -19.99 18.98
C SER A 567 -27.58 -18.65 18.23
N ALA A 568 -28.15 -17.60 18.83
CA ALA A 568 -27.77 -16.25 18.48
C ALA A 568 -26.30 -15.98 18.85
N GLU A 569 -25.66 -15.06 18.13
CA GLU A 569 -24.28 -14.65 18.40
C GLU A 569 -24.15 -13.89 19.72
N GLN A 570 -23.01 -14.09 20.39
CA GLN A 570 -22.66 -13.44 21.64
C GLN A 570 -21.34 -12.69 21.48
N SER A 571 -21.22 -11.52 22.12
CA SER A 571 -19.97 -10.76 22.12
C SER A 571 -18.97 -11.38 23.09
N VAL A 572 -17.74 -11.61 22.60
CA VAL A 572 -16.61 -12.04 23.42
C VAL A 572 -15.60 -10.90 23.48
N SER A 573 -15.42 -10.36 24.68
CA SER A 573 -14.56 -9.21 24.91
C SER A 573 -13.11 -9.68 25.07
N ILE A 574 -12.32 -9.58 24.00
CA ILE A 574 -10.89 -9.94 24.02
C ILE A 574 -9.95 -8.72 23.80
N GLY A 575 -10.47 -7.51 23.98
CA GLY A 575 -9.69 -6.28 23.84
C GLY A 575 -9.26 -5.97 22.41
N ASP A 576 -8.33 -5.04 22.24
CA ASP A 576 -7.87 -4.58 20.93
C ASP A 576 -6.69 -5.43 20.50
N PHE A 577 -6.84 -6.15 19.39
CA PHE A 577 -5.77 -6.94 18.81
C PHE A 577 -5.62 -6.66 17.32
N LEU A 578 -4.41 -6.92 16.80
CA LEU A 578 -4.14 -6.79 15.39
C LEU A 578 -4.89 -7.89 14.63
N SER A 579 -5.76 -7.47 13.72
CA SER A 579 -6.61 -8.38 12.98
C SER A 579 -6.72 -8.02 11.51
N PHE A 580 -6.89 -9.04 10.68
CA PHE A 580 -6.97 -8.92 9.23
C PHE A 580 -8.24 -9.57 8.66
N SER A 581 -8.70 -9.09 7.51
CA SER A 581 -9.96 -9.55 6.91
C SER A 581 -9.86 -10.81 6.06
N TYR A 582 -8.65 -11.25 5.69
CA TYR A 582 -8.44 -12.22 4.60
C TYR A 582 -7.64 -13.47 4.99
N TYR A 583 -7.22 -13.52 6.25
CA TYR A 583 -6.61 -14.68 6.87
C TYR A 583 -6.80 -14.60 8.38
N ARG A 584 -6.84 -15.77 9.00
CA ARG A 584 -7.03 -15.89 10.44
C ARG A 584 -5.81 -15.31 11.18
N SER A 585 -6.07 -14.34 12.05
CA SER A 585 -5.09 -13.53 12.82
C SER A 585 -5.14 -13.78 14.33
N PHE A 586 -6.00 -14.70 14.75
CA PHE A 586 -6.14 -15.20 16.11
C PHE A 586 -6.26 -16.72 16.07
N ASP A 587 -6.15 -17.39 17.21
CA ASP A 587 -6.46 -18.81 17.31
C ASP A 587 -7.16 -19.13 18.65
N ILE A 588 -7.93 -20.21 18.70
CA ILE A 588 -8.67 -20.59 19.91
C ILE A 588 -7.86 -21.63 20.68
N ALA A 589 -7.54 -21.34 21.95
CA ALA A 589 -6.85 -22.31 22.78
C ALA A 589 -7.76 -23.50 23.14
N ALA A 590 -7.16 -24.65 23.40
CA ALA A 590 -7.86 -25.89 23.75
C ALA A 590 -8.78 -25.75 24.97
N ASP A 591 -8.50 -24.78 25.86
CA ASP A 591 -9.29 -24.52 27.07
C ASP A 591 -10.63 -23.81 26.81
N ARG A 592 -10.87 -23.31 25.59
CA ARG A 592 -12.01 -22.45 25.18
C ARG A 592 -12.14 -21.12 25.91
N GLN A 593 -11.31 -20.86 26.92
CA GLN A 593 -11.37 -19.65 27.73
C GLN A 593 -10.38 -18.59 27.23
N SER A 594 -9.38 -19.03 26.47
CA SER A 594 -8.28 -18.20 26.02
C SER A 594 -8.25 -18.12 24.49
N VAL A 595 -8.02 -16.92 23.96
CA VAL A 595 -7.80 -16.67 22.53
C VAL A 595 -6.38 -16.19 22.34
N LEU A 596 -5.62 -16.87 21.48
CA LEU A 596 -4.31 -16.40 21.05
C LEU A 596 -4.48 -15.23 20.09
N VAL A 597 -3.88 -14.09 20.40
CA VAL A 597 -3.94 -12.87 19.60
C VAL A 597 -2.57 -12.25 19.40
N VAL A 598 -2.49 -11.36 18.42
CA VAL A 598 -1.32 -10.52 18.16
C VAL A 598 -1.54 -9.14 18.79
N LEU A 599 -0.64 -8.71 19.67
CA LEU A 599 -0.67 -7.40 20.32
C LEU A 599 0.58 -6.60 19.94
N PRO A 600 0.54 -5.26 19.97
CA PRO A 600 1.76 -4.45 19.92
C PRO A 600 2.71 -4.85 21.04
N ALA A 601 4.02 -4.92 20.78
CA ALA A 601 5.01 -5.18 21.84
C ALA A 601 4.99 -4.02 22.85
N GLU A 602 4.92 -4.33 24.15
CA GLU A 602 5.16 -3.33 25.20
C GLU A 602 6.66 -3.06 25.26
N GLN A 603 7.06 -1.78 25.17
CA GLN A 603 8.45 -1.37 25.25
C GLN A 603 9.05 -1.75 26.61
N THR A 604 9.80 -2.85 26.66
CA THR A 604 10.63 -3.19 27.81
C THR A 604 11.92 -2.37 27.73
N GLY A 605 11.83 -1.07 27.99
CA GLY A 605 13.02 -0.22 28.10
C GLY A 605 12.73 1.25 27.82
N VAL A 606 13.12 2.09 28.77
CA VAL A 606 13.10 3.57 28.76
C VAL A 606 13.43 4.17 27.39
N GLY A 607 12.40 4.50 26.62
CA GLY A 607 12.47 5.25 25.39
C GLY A 607 11.09 5.27 24.77
N GLU A 608 10.38 6.39 24.88
CA GLU A 608 9.10 6.60 24.19
C GLU A 608 9.21 6.11 22.74
N ALA A 609 8.17 5.42 22.24
CA ALA A 609 8.06 5.15 20.82
C ALA A 609 8.33 6.44 20.04
N PRO A 610 9.22 6.45 19.03
CA PRO A 610 9.47 7.66 18.27
C PRO A 610 8.12 8.07 17.67
N GLN A 611 7.59 9.21 18.10
CA GLN A 611 6.29 9.68 17.62
C GLN A 611 6.27 9.68 16.08
N PRO A 612 5.14 9.31 15.44
CA PRO A 612 5.01 9.39 13.99
C PRO A 612 5.45 10.79 13.54
N GLN A 613 6.46 10.85 12.68
CA GLN A 613 7.09 12.10 12.29
C GLN A 613 7.30 12.18 10.79
N LEU A 614 7.16 13.39 10.25
CA LEU A 614 7.54 13.72 8.89
C LEU A 614 8.90 14.39 8.91
N HIS A 615 9.79 13.94 8.03
CA HIS A 615 11.07 14.58 7.79
C HIS A 615 10.91 15.57 6.64
N VAL A 616 11.19 16.84 6.90
CA VAL A 616 11.11 17.89 5.90
C VAL A 616 12.51 18.41 5.59
N VAL A 617 12.84 18.46 4.30
CA VAL A 617 14.10 18.95 3.75
C VAL A 617 13.80 20.10 2.80
N LEU A 618 14.17 21.32 3.19
CA LEU A 618 14.01 22.51 2.36
C LEU A 618 15.23 22.70 1.46
N ASN A 619 15.00 23.16 0.23
CA ASN A 619 16.02 23.34 -0.81
C ASN A 619 16.79 22.05 -1.14
N TRP A 620 16.12 20.90 -1.06
CA TRP A 620 16.73 19.58 -1.28
C TRP A 620 17.33 19.41 -2.68
N PHE A 621 16.85 20.14 -3.69
CA PHE A 621 17.46 20.14 -5.04
C PHE A 621 18.95 20.51 -5.05
N GLU A 622 19.42 21.36 -4.14
CA GLU A 622 20.84 21.70 -4.03
C GLU A 622 21.69 20.46 -3.69
N GLU A 623 21.16 19.58 -2.83
CA GLU A 623 21.82 18.32 -2.49
C GLU A 623 21.69 17.28 -3.60
N LEU A 624 20.50 17.17 -4.20
CA LEU A 624 20.22 16.25 -5.29
C LEU A 624 21.14 16.50 -6.49
N THR A 625 21.19 17.75 -6.98
CA THR A 625 21.99 18.14 -8.15
C THR A 625 23.49 18.06 -7.89
N ALA A 626 23.93 18.25 -6.64
CA ALA A 626 25.33 18.05 -6.26
C ALA A 626 25.74 16.56 -6.26
N ARG A 627 24.83 15.66 -5.85
CA ARG A 627 25.07 14.20 -5.83
C ARG A 627 24.88 13.54 -7.19
N VAL A 628 23.93 14.03 -7.97
CA VAL A 628 23.58 13.55 -9.30
C VAL A 628 23.64 14.73 -10.27
N PRO A 629 24.80 15.02 -10.87
CA PRO A 629 24.89 16.10 -11.85
C PRO A 629 24.20 15.70 -13.16
N LEU A 630 23.48 16.65 -13.77
CA LEU A 630 22.99 16.49 -15.14
C LEU A 630 24.16 16.58 -16.15
N PRO A 631 24.10 15.86 -17.29
CA PRO A 631 25.12 15.89 -18.34
C PRO A 631 25.34 17.24 -19.02
#